data_AF-W8Y6Z3-F1
#
_entry.id   AF-W8Y6Z3-F1
#
_cell.length_a   1.000
_cell.length_b   1.000
_cell.length_c   1.000
_cell.angle_alpha   90.00
_cell.angle_beta   90.00
_cell.angle_gamma   90.00
#
_symmetry.space_group_name_H-M   'P 1'
#
loop_
_entity.id
_entity.type
_entity.pdbx_description
1 polymer ?
#
loop_
_entity_poly.entity_id
_entity_poly.type
_entity_poly.pdbx_seq_one_letter_code
_entity_poly.pdbx_strand_id
1 'polypeptide(L)'
;MSNGSTQLIDGVNKLADGSGKVTDGLVKVNDGSGELAEKLGEGAEKTGEVKGTDKTYDMFASPVKVKTEKMAEVPNYGTGFTPYFLSLGLFVGALLLSIVYPLRDTVGVPKSGFSWFISKFGVLLSVGIIQAIVADVILLFGLGVEVQSIPYFILFSIITSLAFIALIQCLVTAFGDAGRFIAIITLIMQLTTSAGTFPLELIPKFLQPFNAWLPMTYSVSGLKAVVSSGDFDFMWQNIGMLMIFIVVLSLGTIASLTLMHKRQFKNVAENQSVEA
;
A
#
# COMPACT_ATOMS: atom_id res chain seq x y z
N MET A 1 -64.98 13.10 60.80
CA MET A 1 -65.88 13.13 59.63
C MET A 1 -65.27 13.86 58.41
N SER A 2 -64.42 14.87 58.57
CA SER A 2 -63.78 15.61 57.45
C SER A 2 -62.91 14.74 56.51
N ASN A 3 -62.11 13.80 57.06
CA ASN A 3 -61.17 13.01 56.26
C ASN A 3 -61.87 11.97 55.35
N GLY A 4 -62.93 11.31 55.84
CA GLY A 4 -63.67 10.31 55.06
C GLY A 4 -64.41 10.92 53.86
N SER A 5 -64.95 12.14 54.01
CA SER A 5 -65.58 12.87 52.88
C SER A 5 -64.55 13.28 51.82
N THR A 6 -63.35 13.70 52.25
CA THR A 6 -62.27 14.08 51.32
C THR A 6 -61.76 12.86 50.55
N GLN A 7 -61.56 11.72 51.23
CA GLN A 7 -61.16 10.47 50.58
C GLN A 7 -62.20 9.94 49.59
N LEU A 8 -63.49 10.10 49.88
CA LEU A 8 -64.56 9.73 48.95
C LEU A 8 -64.57 10.62 47.70
N ILE A 9 -64.40 11.94 47.87
CA ILE A 9 -64.29 12.89 46.76
C ILE A 9 -63.07 12.54 45.88
N ASP A 10 -61.92 12.25 46.49
CA ASP A 10 -60.72 11.83 45.76
C ASP A 10 -60.93 10.50 45.02
N GLY A 11 -61.65 9.55 45.63
CA GLY A 11 -62.00 8.27 45.02
C GLY A 11 -62.92 8.42 43.82
N VAL A 12 -63.93 9.30 43.92
CA VAL A 12 -64.86 9.63 42.82
C VAL A 12 -64.13 10.35 41.70
N ASN A 13 -63.24 11.30 42.00
CA ASN A 13 -62.42 11.98 41.00
C ASN A 13 -61.47 11.00 40.29
N LYS A 14 -60.79 10.10 41.02
CA LYS A 14 -59.96 9.05 40.41
C LYS A 14 -60.74 8.10 39.53
N LEU A 15 -61.98 7.76 39.92
CA LEU A 15 -62.86 6.92 39.10
C LEU A 15 -63.31 7.66 37.84
N ALA A 16 -63.66 8.94 37.94
CA ALA A 16 -64.01 9.77 36.80
C ALA A 16 -62.83 9.90 35.82
N ASP A 17 -61.63 10.19 36.33
CA ASP A 17 -60.39 10.25 35.53
C ASP A 17 -60.06 8.89 34.90
N GLY A 18 -60.20 7.81 35.66
CA GLY A 18 -59.98 6.44 35.19
C GLY A 18 -60.96 6.05 34.09
N SER A 19 -62.24 6.39 34.25
CA SER A 19 -63.28 6.18 33.25
C SER A 19 -63.00 6.98 31.98
N GLY A 20 -62.57 8.25 32.12
CA GLY A 20 -62.14 9.07 30.98
C GLY A 20 -61.00 8.44 30.21
N LYS A 21 -59.96 7.96 30.91
CA LYS A 21 -58.83 7.24 30.28
C LYS A 21 -59.25 5.96 29.56
N VAL A 22 -60.22 5.23 30.07
CA VAL A 22 -60.76 4.02 29.40
C VAL A 22 -61.50 4.42 28.13
N THR A 23 -62.34 5.46 28.18
CA THR A 23 -63.03 5.99 27.00
C THR A 23 -62.03 6.45 25.94
N ASP A 24 -61.01 7.22 26.32
CA ASP A 24 -59.94 7.64 25.40
C ASP A 24 -59.16 6.45 24.83
N GLY A 25 -58.92 5.43 25.64
CA GLY A 25 -58.28 4.18 25.22
C GLY A 25 -59.11 3.41 24.19
N LEU A 26 -60.43 3.34 24.38
CA LEU A 26 -61.35 2.71 23.44
C LEU A 26 -61.41 3.46 22.10
N VAL A 27 -61.41 4.79 22.14
CA VAL A 27 -61.32 5.62 20.92
C VAL A 27 -60.02 5.33 20.17
N LYS A 28 -58.87 5.33 20.85
CA LYS A 28 -57.58 5.00 20.23
C LYS A 28 -57.52 3.61 19.62
N VAL A 29 -58.12 2.61 20.29
CA VAL A 29 -58.17 1.23 19.76
C VAL A 29 -59.06 1.15 18.53
N ASN A 30 -60.22 1.82 18.55
CA ASN A 30 -61.11 1.89 17.41
C ASN A 30 -60.43 2.56 16.21
N ASP A 31 -59.79 3.71 16.43
CA ASP A 31 -59.11 4.47 15.38
C ASP A 31 -57.92 3.68 14.83
N GLY A 32 -57.08 3.09 15.69
CA GLY A 32 -55.95 2.25 15.27
C GLY A 32 -56.38 0.97 14.56
N SER A 33 -57.53 0.39 14.92
CA SER A 33 -58.09 -0.76 14.20
C SER A 33 -58.61 -0.36 12.82
N GLY A 34 -59.21 0.84 12.71
CA GLY A 34 -59.61 1.43 11.44
C GLY A 34 -58.42 1.70 10.52
N GLU A 35 -57.37 2.33 11.06
CA GLU A 35 -56.13 2.62 10.32
C GLU A 35 -55.44 1.33 9.87
N LEU A 36 -55.37 0.31 10.73
CA LEU A 36 -54.81 -1.00 10.35
C LEU A 36 -55.60 -1.65 9.21
N ALA A 37 -56.93 -1.62 9.28
CA ALA A 37 -57.79 -2.17 8.24
C ALA A 37 -57.61 -1.41 6.91
N GLU A 38 -57.54 -0.09 6.96
CA GLU A 38 -57.27 0.75 5.78
C GLU A 38 -55.91 0.45 5.18
N LYS A 39 -54.83 0.41 5.98
CA LYS A 39 -53.47 0.14 5.50
C LYS A 39 -53.29 -1.29 4.99
N LEU A 40 -53.98 -2.27 5.57
CA LEU A 40 -54.01 -3.63 5.03
C LEU A 40 -54.77 -3.69 3.70
N GLY A 41 -55.87 -2.94 3.56
CA GLY A 41 -56.60 -2.78 2.31
C GLY A 41 -55.74 -2.15 1.21
N GLU A 42 -55.11 -1.01 1.49
CA GLU A 42 -54.16 -0.35 0.58
C GLU A 42 -53.00 -1.27 0.20
N GLY A 43 -52.45 -2.00 1.18
CA GLY A 43 -51.34 -2.94 0.96
C GLY A 43 -51.75 -4.10 0.05
N ALA A 44 -52.95 -4.64 0.24
CA ALA A 44 -53.50 -5.69 -0.61
C ALA A 44 -53.75 -5.21 -2.05
N GLU A 45 -54.28 -3.99 -2.21
CA GLU A 45 -54.50 -3.38 -3.52
C GLU A 45 -53.17 -3.13 -4.25
N LYS A 46 -52.21 -2.45 -3.59
CA LYS A 46 -50.87 -2.20 -4.14
C LYS A 46 -50.11 -3.48 -4.47
N THR A 47 -50.26 -4.54 -3.67
CA THR A 47 -49.63 -5.84 -3.95
C THR A 47 -50.32 -6.56 -5.10
N GLY A 48 -51.65 -6.44 -5.22
CA GLY A 48 -52.42 -6.98 -6.35
C GLY A 48 -52.10 -6.31 -7.69
N GLU A 49 -51.66 -5.04 -7.67
CA GLU A 49 -51.15 -4.32 -8.84
C GLU A 49 -49.75 -4.79 -9.27
N VAL A 50 -48.94 -5.32 -8.33
CA VAL A 50 -47.63 -5.90 -8.64
C VAL A 50 -47.83 -7.26 -9.31
N LYS A 51 -48.11 -7.22 -10.62
CA LYS A 51 -48.05 -8.41 -11.48
C LYS A 51 -46.60 -8.78 -11.76
N GLY A 52 -45.91 -9.27 -10.73
CA GLY A 52 -44.60 -9.88 -10.89
C GLY A 52 -44.70 -11.10 -11.82
N THR A 53 -43.76 -11.21 -12.74
CA THR A 53 -43.52 -12.47 -13.46
C THR A 53 -42.82 -13.47 -12.54
N ASP A 54 -42.78 -14.75 -12.88
CA ASP A 54 -42.02 -15.76 -12.13
C ASP A 54 -40.56 -15.32 -11.89
N LYS A 55 -39.95 -14.59 -12.84
CA LYS A 55 -38.62 -13.99 -12.70
C LYS A 55 -38.52 -12.95 -11.59
N THR A 56 -39.58 -12.19 -11.36
CA THR A 56 -39.64 -11.15 -10.33
C THR A 56 -39.75 -11.80 -8.96
N TYR A 57 -40.57 -12.85 -8.82
CA TYR A 57 -40.67 -13.63 -7.59
C TYR A 57 -39.36 -14.34 -7.25
N ASP A 58 -38.68 -14.92 -8.23
CA ASP A 58 -37.35 -15.53 -8.06
C ASP A 58 -36.29 -14.50 -7.60
N MET A 59 -36.34 -13.27 -8.12
CA MET A 59 -35.41 -12.21 -7.73
C MET A 59 -35.62 -11.76 -6.27
N PHE A 60 -36.85 -11.76 -5.76
CA PHE A 60 -37.17 -11.49 -4.35
C PHE A 60 -36.84 -12.68 -3.44
N ALA A 61 -37.11 -13.90 -3.88
CA ALA A 61 -36.88 -15.12 -3.09
C ALA A 61 -35.40 -15.51 -3.00
N SER A 62 -34.58 -15.10 -3.97
CA SER A 62 -33.14 -15.35 -4.01
C SER A 62 -32.38 -14.08 -4.37
N PRO A 63 -32.20 -13.16 -3.40
CA PRO A 63 -31.41 -11.96 -3.63
C PRO A 63 -29.97 -12.34 -4.01
N VAL A 64 -29.38 -11.46 -4.82
CA VAL A 64 -28.14 -11.65 -5.58
C VAL A 64 -27.13 -12.58 -4.88
N LYS A 65 -26.94 -13.78 -5.44
CA LYS A 65 -25.81 -14.64 -5.06
C LYS A 65 -24.54 -13.99 -5.58
N VAL A 66 -23.74 -13.41 -4.68
CA VAL A 66 -22.44 -12.84 -5.00
C VAL A 66 -21.52 -13.98 -5.46
N LYS A 67 -21.44 -14.18 -6.78
CA LYS A 67 -20.40 -15.02 -7.39
C LYS A 67 -19.08 -14.29 -7.26
N THR A 68 -18.30 -14.69 -6.27
CA THR A 68 -16.95 -14.15 -6.05
C THR A 68 -15.98 -14.95 -6.90
N GLU A 69 -15.69 -14.46 -8.11
CA GLU A 69 -14.62 -14.97 -8.96
C GLU A 69 -13.30 -14.38 -8.45
N LYS A 70 -12.50 -15.15 -7.72
CA LYS A 70 -11.16 -14.73 -7.28
C LYS A 70 -10.19 -14.88 -8.46
N MET A 71 -9.79 -13.75 -9.05
CA MET A 71 -8.88 -13.72 -10.20
C MET A 71 -7.47 -14.26 -9.88
N ALA A 72 -7.01 -14.12 -8.63
CA ALA A 72 -5.75 -14.68 -8.13
C ALA A 72 -5.90 -15.01 -6.64
N GLU A 73 -5.98 -16.30 -6.30
CA GLU A 73 -6.08 -16.73 -4.90
C GLU A 73 -4.69 -16.77 -4.27
N VAL A 74 -4.53 -16.08 -3.14
CA VAL A 74 -3.29 -16.08 -2.37
C VAL A 74 -3.54 -16.89 -1.10
N PRO A 75 -2.73 -17.93 -0.81
CA PRO A 75 -3.04 -18.94 0.20
C PRO A 75 -3.09 -18.39 1.63
N ASN A 76 -2.33 -17.34 1.93
CA ASN A 76 -2.34 -16.69 3.24
C ASN A 76 -1.96 -15.21 3.15
N TYR A 77 -2.21 -14.48 4.24
CA TYR A 77 -1.90 -13.05 4.35
C TYR A 77 -0.40 -12.75 4.19
N GLY A 78 0.47 -13.64 4.67
CA GLY A 78 1.93 -13.50 4.54
C GLY A 78 2.36 -13.43 3.07
N THR A 79 1.92 -14.39 2.26
CA THR A 79 2.19 -14.41 0.81
C THR A 79 1.66 -13.14 0.11
N GLY A 80 0.50 -12.63 0.52
CA GLY A 80 -0.05 -11.39 -0.03
C GLY A 80 0.77 -10.13 0.31
N PHE A 81 1.46 -10.14 1.44
CA PHE A 81 2.31 -9.04 1.91
C PHE A 81 3.79 -9.19 1.55
N THR A 82 4.22 -10.37 1.07
CA THR A 82 5.61 -10.62 0.65
C THR A 82 6.15 -9.56 -0.30
N PRO A 83 5.44 -9.16 -1.38
CA PRO A 83 5.93 -8.12 -2.29
C PRO A 83 6.34 -6.83 -1.57
N TYR A 84 5.53 -6.40 -0.60
CA TYR A 84 5.78 -5.17 0.14
C TYR A 84 6.97 -5.28 1.10
N PHE A 85 7.03 -6.35 1.90
CA PHE A 85 8.11 -6.54 2.87
C PHE A 85 9.44 -6.88 2.22
N LEU A 86 9.46 -7.59 1.09
CA LEU A 86 10.68 -7.85 0.34
C LEU A 86 11.25 -6.53 -0.22
N SER A 87 10.43 -5.71 -0.89
CA SER A 87 10.88 -4.39 -1.35
C SER A 87 11.38 -3.52 -0.19
N LEU A 88 10.66 -3.49 0.93
CA LEU A 88 11.07 -2.76 2.12
C LEU A 88 12.42 -3.24 2.67
N GLY A 89 12.59 -4.55 2.82
CA GLY A 89 13.81 -5.17 3.33
C GLY A 89 15.02 -4.86 2.43
N LEU A 90 14.87 -4.96 1.11
CA LEU A 90 15.93 -4.65 0.15
C LEU A 90 16.32 -3.17 0.17
N PHE A 91 15.35 -2.27 0.33
CA PHE A 91 15.63 -0.83 0.44
C PHE A 91 16.40 -0.53 1.73
N VAL A 92 15.94 -1.07 2.86
CA VAL A 92 16.60 -0.89 4.16
C VAL A 92 18.00 -1.50 4.14
N GLY A 93 18.18 -2.67 3.53
CA GLY A 93 19.49 -3.31 3.36
C GLY A 93 20.45 -2.43 2.55
N ALA A 94 19.99 -1.86 1.44
CA ALA A 94 20.76 -0.90 0.64
C ALA A 94 21.09 0.39 1.43
N LEU A 95 20.18 0.87 2.28
CA LEU A 95 20.40 2.03 3.15
C LEU A 95 21.45 1.76 4.22
N LEU A 96 21.36 0.62 4.91
CA LEU A 96 22.36 0.21 5.90
C LEU A 96 23.74 0.00 5.27
N LEU A 97 23.78 -0.59 4.07
CA LEU A 97 25.01 -0.72 3.31
C LEU A 97 25.65 0.65 3.02
N SER A 98 24.84 1.66 2.70
CA SER A 98 25.33 3.04 2.49
C SER A 98 25.91 3.70 3.74
N ILE A 99 25.56 3.21 4.94
CA ILE A 99 26.10 3.69 6.22
C ILE A 99 27.44 3.03 6.50
N VAL A 100 27.52 1.70 6.31
CA VAL A 100 28.71 0.90 6.60
C VAL A 100 29.81 1.11 5.55
N TYR A 101 29.45 1.15 4.27
CA TYR A 101 30.39 1.28 3.17
C TYR A 101 30.54 2.76 2.75
N PRO A 102 31.77 3.33 2.77
CA PRO A 102 31.98 4.71 2.38
C PRO A 102 31.82 4.90 0.88
N LEU A 103 30.73 5.56 0.48
CA LEU A 103 30.37 5.78 -0.92
C LEU A 103 31.19 6.90 -1.59
N ARG A 104 31.71 7.85 -0.80
CA ARG A 104 32.50 9.00 -1.28
C ARG A 104 34.00 8.87 -1.09
N ASP A 105 34.48 8.01 -0.19
CA ASP A 105 35.92 7.99 0.10
C ASP A 105 36.67 7.05 -0.84
N THR A 106 37.84 7.45 -1.32
CA THR A 106 38.69 6.65 -2.19
C THR A 106 40.02 6.36 -1.51
N VAL A 107 40.48 5.12 -1.58
CA VAL A 107 41.77 4.69 -0.99
C VAL A 107 42.98 5.23 -1.81
N GLY A 108 42.76 5.63 -3.06
CA GLY A 108 43.75 6.30 -3.92
C GLY A 108 43.08 7.19 -4.95
N VAL A 109 43.87 7.94 -5.73
CA VAL A 109 43.35 8.87 -6.77
C VAL A 109 42.72 8.06 -7.92
N PRO A 110 41.40 8.13 -8.14
CA PRO A 110 40.79 7.41 -9.25
C PRO A 110 41.18 8.05 -10.59
N LYS A 111 41.34 7.22 -11.62
CA LYS A 111 41.73 7.69 -12.97
C LYS A 111 40.68 8.61 -13.62
N SER A 112 39.41 8.40 -13.30
CA SER A 112 38.28 9.20 -13.80
C SER A 112 37.05 9.03 -12.90
N GLY A 113 36.06 9.93 -13.04
CA GLY A 113 34.77 9.79 -12.36
C GLY A 113 34.03 8.48 -12.68
N PHE A 114 34.19 7.96 -13.91
CA PHE A 114 33.63 6.66 -14.30
C PHE A 114 34.36 5.48 -13.65
N SER A 115 35.70 5.53 -13.59
CA SER A 115 36.48 4.52 -12.86
C SER A 115 36.18 4.53 -11.36
N TRP A 116 35.88 5.71 -10.81
CA TRP A 116 35.43 5.83 -9.44
C TRP A 116 34.03 5.21 -9.26
N PHE A 117 33.09 5.49 -10.15
CA PHE A 117 31.77 4.87 -10.14
C PHE A 117 31.86 3.34 -10.16
N ILE A 118 32.58 2.75 -11.12
CA ILE A 118 32.62 1.29 -11.29
C ILE A 118 33.24 0.58 -10.07
N SER A 119 34.27 1.19 -9.45
CA SER A 119 34.91 0.62 -8.25
C SER A 119 33.97 0.57 -7.05
N LYS A 120 33.10 1.57 -6.89
CA LYS A 120 32.11 1.63 -5.80
C LYS A 120 30.88 0.81 -6.12
N PHE A 121 30.31 1.02 -7.30
CA PHE A 121 29.10 0.32 -7.74
C PHE A 121 29.32 -1.18 -7.87
N GLY A 122 30.51 -1.64 -8.28
CA GLY A 122 30.83 -3.07 -8.35
C GLY A 122 30.69 -3.78 -7.00
N VAL A 123 31.22 -3.19 -5.93
CA VAL A 123 31.09 -3.76 -4.57
C VAL A 123 29.63 -3.77 -4.13
N LEU A 124 28.92 -2.65 -4.34
CA LEU A 124 27.50 -2.55 -3.98
C LEU A 124 26.64 -3.54 -4.77
N LEU A 125 26.93 -3.73 -6.06
CA LEU A 125 26.23 -4.68 -6.92
C LEU A 125 26.39 -6.10 -6.40
N SER A 126 27.60 -6.51 -6.03
CA SER A 126 27.83 -7.85 -5.46
C SER A 126 27.06 -8.05 -4.16
N VAL A 127 27.12 -7.08 -3.24
CA VAL A 127 26.38 -7.15 -1.98
C VAL A 127 24.86 -7.11 -2.23
N GLY A 128 24.41 -6.33 -3.21
CA GLY A 128 23.03 -6.22 -3.67
C GLY A 128 22.44 -7.54 -4.15
N ILE A 129 23.18 -8.24 -5.00
CA ILE A 129 22.78 -9.58 -5.47
C ILE A 129 22.74 -10.55 -4.31
N ILE A 130 23.76 -10.56 -3.44
CA ILE A 130 23.82 -11.47 -2.29
C ILE A 130 22.65 -11.21 -1.34
N GLN A 131 22.35 -9.96 -0.98
CA GLN A 131 21.23 -9.67 -0.06
C GLN A 131 19.88 -10.07 -0.67
N ALA A 132 19.70 -9.93 -1.98
CA ALA A 132 18.48 -10.34 -2.65
C ALA A 132 18.31 -11.86 -2.59
N ILE A 133 19.36 -12.60 -2.96
CA ILE A 133 19.35 -14.08 -2.89
C ILE A 133 19.11 -14.56 -1.46
N VAL A 134 19.76 -13.95 -0.46
CA VAL A 134 19.58 -14.31 0.94
C VAL A 134 18.13 -14.05 1.37
N ALA A 135 17.55 -12.89 1.01
CA ALA A 135 16.16 -12.58 1.30
C ALA A 135 15.20 -13.59 0.64
N ASP A 136 15.44 -13.95 -0.62
CA ASP A 136 14.61 -14.92 -1.34
C ASP A 136 14.70 -16.32 -0.73
N VAL A 137 15.90 -16.77 -0.35
CA VAL A 137 16.09 -18.06 0.33
C VAL A 137 15.32 -18.09 1.65
N ILE A 138 15.38 -17.02 2.44
CA ILE A 138 14.62 -16.91 3.69
C ILE A 138 13.12 -16.95 3.42
N LEU A 139 12.62 -16.24 2.41
CA LEU A 139 11.20 -16.22 2.08
C LEU A 139 10.69 -17.56 1.55
N LEU A 140 11.41 -18.18 0.62
CA LEU A 140 11.01 -19.43 -0.03
C LEU A 140 11.15 -20.63 0.90
N PHE A 141 12.28 -20.75 1.62
CA PHE A 141 12.56 -21.93 2.46
C PHE A 141 12.32 -21.71 3.95
N GLY A 142 12.50 -20.49 4.45
CA GLY A 142 12.29 -20.16 5.86
C GLY A 142 10.83 -19.88 6.20
N LEU A 143 10.15 -19.11 5.35
CA LEU A 143 8.73 -18.74 5.54
C LEU A 143 7.75 -19.56 4.68
N GLY A 144 8.25 -20.32 3.71
CA GLY A 144 7.40 -21.14 2.84
C GLY A 144 6.51 -20.32 1.91
N VAL A 145 6.99 -19.18 1.42
CA VAL A 145 6.23 -18.34 0.48
C VAL A 145 6.10 -19.06 -0.86
N GLU A 146 4.87 -19.32 -1.27
CA GLU A 146 4.55 -19.84 -2.60
C GLU A 146 4.61 -18.72 -3.64
N VAL A 147 5.32 -18.96 -4.74
CA VAL A 147 5.46 -18.03 -5.87
C VAL A 147 5.16 -18.76 -7.17
N GLN A 148 4.69 -18.03 -8.19
CA GLN A 148 4.34 -18.62 -9.48
C GLN A 148 5.57 -19.12 -10.26
N SER A 149 6.72 -18.47 -10.07
CA SER A 149 7.98 -18.86 -10.70
C SER A 149 9.18 -18.43 -9.86
N ILE A 150 9.93 -19.41 -9.35
CA ILE A 150 11.13 -19.18 -8.53
C ILE A 150 12.21 -18.40 -9.31
N PRO A 151 12.55 -18.74 -10.57
CA PRO A 151 13.56 -17.99 -11.33
C PRO A 151 13.18 -16.53 -11.54
N TYR A 152 11.92 -16.23 -11.84
CA TYR A 152 11.46 -14.85 -12.03
C TYR A 152 11.40 -14.08 -10.73
N PHE A 153 11.08 -14.75 -9.62
CA PHE A 153 11.11 -14.14 -8.30
C PHE A 153 12.52 -13.66 -7.92
N ILE A 154 13.52 -14.53 -8.10
CA ILE A 154 14.93 -14.20 -7.83
C ILE A 154 15.45 -13.13 -8.79
N LEU A 155 15.11 -13.22 -10.07
CA LEU A 155 15.51 -12.18 -11.04
C LEU A 155 14.95 -10.81 -10.63
N PHE A 156 13.67 -10.77 -10.25
CA PHE A 156 12.98 -9.53 -9.92
C PHE A 156 13.48 -8.92 -8.61
N SER A 157 13.77 -9.75 -7.60
CA SER A 157 14.34 -9.30 -6.31
C SER A 157 15.73 -8.69 -6.51
N ILE A 158 16.57 -9.29 -7.37
CA ILE A 158 17.91 -8.77 -7.71
C ILE A 158 17.79 -7.40 -8.38
N ILE A 159 16.94 -7.28 -9.41
CA ILE A 159 16.75 -6.01 -10.13
C ILE A 159 16.21 -4.93 -9.18
N THR A 160 15.27 -5.29 -8.32
CA THR A 160 14.74 -4.41 -7.26
C THR A 160 15.87 -3.92 -6.35
N SER A 161 16.72 -4.83 -5.86
CA SER A 161 17.84 -4.49 -4.98
C SER A 161 18.81 -3.52 -5.65
N LEU A 162 19.14 -3.76 -6.92
CA LEU A 162 20.02 -2.89 -7.70
C LEU A 162 19.40 -1.50 -7.93
N ALA A 163 18.09 -1.41 -8.15
CA ALA A 163 17.38 -0.13 -8.28
C ALA A 163 17.46 0.70 -6.99
N PHE A 164 17.27 0.06 -5.83
CA PHE A 164 17.38 0.75 -4.54
C PHE A 164 18.82 1.15 -4.21
N ILE A 165 19.81 0.30 -4.53
CA ILE A 165 21.22 0.65 -4.41
C ILE A 165 21.56 1.85 -5.29
N ALA A 166 21.13 1.86 -6.56
CA ALA A 166 21.39 2.97 -7.46
C ALA A 166 20.78 4.28 -6.94
N LEU A 167 19.55 4.23 -6.41
CA LEU A 167 18.88 5.39 -5.82
C LEU A 167 19.64 5.93 -4.61
N ILE A 168 19.96 5.06 -3.65
CA ILE A 168 20.62 5.46 -2.41
C ILE A 168 22.04 5.93 -2.72
N GLN A 169 22.77 5.22 -3.58
CA GLN A 169 24.10 5.65 -4.00
C GLN A 169 24.07 7.02 -4.67
N CYS A 170 23.11 7.28 -5.57
CA CYS A 170 22.98 8.58 -6.20
C CYS A 170 22.78 9.70 -5.17
N LEU A 171 21.86 9.51 -4.22
CA LEU A 171 21.58 10.49 -3.17
C LEU A 171 22.77 10.72 -2.24
N VAL A 172 23.37 9.66 -1.72
CA VAL A 172 24.49 9.74 -0.76
C VAL A 172 25.76 10.25 -1.45
N THR A 173 25.98 9.92 -2.72
CA THR A 173 27.12 10.44 -3.47
C THR A 173 26.96 11.93 -3.78
N ALA A 174 25.75 12.38 -4.10
CA ALA A 174 25.46 13.79 -4.36
C ALA A 174 25.49 14.66 -3.09
N PHE A 175 24.95 14.17 -1.97
CA PHE A 175 24.67 14.99 -0.79
C PHE A 175 25.39 14.54 0.51
N GLY A 176 26.12 13.42 0.49
CA GLY A 176 26.78 12.89 1.70
C GLY A 176 25.77 12.41 2.75
N ASP A 177 25.99 12.74 4.02
CA ASP A 177 25.09 12.37 5.12
C ASP A 177 23.68 12.94 4.98
N ALA A 178 23.54 14.14 4.40
CA ALA A 178 22.23 14.68 4.06
C ALA A 178 21.51 13.79 3.03
N GLY A 179 22.24 13.15 2.12
CA GLY A 179 21.69 12.18 1.16
C GLY A 179 21.12 10.94 1.84
N ARG A 180 21.75 10.46 2.92
CA ARG A 180 21.22 9.36 3.73
C ARG A 180 19.89 9.75 4.38
N PHE A 181 19.81 10.98 4.92
CA PHE A 181 18.57 11.50 5.49
C PHE A 181 17.46 11.64 4.43
N ILE A 182 17.78 12.12 3.22
CA ILE A 182 16.83 12.18 2.10
C ILE A 182 16.36 10.77 1.70
N ALA A 183 17.25 9.77 1.73
CA ALA A 183 16.87 8.37 1.45
C ALA A 183 15.88 7.83 2.50
N ILE A 184 16.02 8.19 3.78
CA ILE A 184 15.05 7.85 4.83
C ILE A 184 13.69 8.52 4.56
N ILE A 185 13.66 9.81 4.21
CA ILE A 185 12.42 10.50 3.85
C ILE A 185 11.77 9.83 2.64
N THR A 186 12.56 9.48 1.63
CA THR A 186 12.11 8.78 0.43
C THR A 186 11.52 7.41 0.79
N LEU A 187 12.14 6.68 1.71
CA LEU A 187 11.60 5.42 2.23
C LEU A 187 10.22 5.64 2.87
N ILE A 188 10.10 6.59 3.79
CA ILE A 188 8.84 6.89 4.50
C ILE A 188 7.73 7.27 3.49
N MET A 189 8.06 8.09 2.49
CA MET A 189 7.13 8.44 1.43
C MET A 189 6.67 7.19 0.65
N GLN A 190 7.61 6.33 0.27
CA GLN A 190 7.32 5.08 -0.46
C GLN A 190 6.42 4.12 0.31
N LEU A 191 6.55 4.01 1.64
CA LEU A 191 5.67 3.16 2.46
C LEU A 191 4.19 3.49 2.26
N THR A 192 3.89 4.78 2.09
CA THR A 192 2.52 5.26 1.91
C THR A 192 2.08 5.26 0.46
N THR A 193 2.98 5.52 -0.50
CA THR A 193 2.62 5.74 -1.89
C THR A 193 2.73 4.50 -2.77
N SER A 194 3.47 3.46 -2.39
CA SER A 194 3.78 2.30 -3.26
C SER A 194 2.61 1.33 -3.48
N ALA A 195 1.39 1.63 -3.00
CA ALA A 195 0.21 0.77 -3.06
C ALA A 195 0.47 -0.69 -2.58
N GLY A 196 1.33 -0.85 -1.58
CA GLY A 196 1.71 -2.15 -1.03
C GLY A 196 0.58 -2.81 -0.28
N THR A 197 0.10 -2.12 0.75
CA THR A 197 -0.90 -2.61 1.71
C THR A 197 -2.33 -2.27 1.29
N PHE A 198 -2.51 -1.14 0.59
CA PHE A 198 -3.80 -0.64 0.11
C PHE A 198 -3.70 -0.21 -1.36
N PRO A 199 -4.81 -0.30 -2.12
CA PRO A 199 -4.89 0.27 -3.47
C PRO A 199 -4.57 1.77 -3.52
N LEU A 200 -4.07 2.24 -4.66
CA LEU A 200 -3.66 3.65 -4.86
C LEU A 200 -4.81 4.63 -4.60
N GLU A 201 -6.04 4.21 -4.89
CA GLU A 201 -7.26 4.99 -4.79
C GLU A 201 -7.65 5.32 -3.34
N LEU A 202 -7.17 4.51 -2.38
CA LEU A 202 -7.43 4.72 -0.95
C LEU A 202 -6.46 5.72 -0.30
N ILE A 203 -5.41 6.11 -1.00
CA ILE A 203 -4.41 7.08 -0.52
C ILE A 203 -4.90 8.50 -0.83
N PRO A 204 -4.64 9.51 0.03
CA PRO A 204 -5.00 10.90 -0.25
C PRO A 204 -4.53 11.38 -1.64
N LYS A 205 -5.42 12.06 -2.37
CA LYS A 205 -5.19 12.47 -3.78
C LYS A 205 -3.90 13.26 -4.00
N PHE A 206 -3.45 14.03 -3.01
CA PHE A 206 -2.20 14.79 -3.10
C PHE A 206 -0.94 13.92 -3.06
N LEU A 207 -1.01 12.70 -2.53
CA LEU A 207 0.11 11.75 -2.46
C LEU A 207 0.17 10.80 -3.66
N GLN A 208 -0.94 10.59 -4.36
CA GLN A 208 -1.03 9.67 -5.49
C GLN A 208 -0.01 9.95 -6.61
N PRO A 209 0.30 11.20 -7.00
CA PRO A 209 1.28 11.46 -8.07
C PRO A 209 2.71 10.98 -7.75
N PHE A 210 3.08 10.94 -6.47
CA PHE A 210 4.42 10.52 -6.05
C PHE A 210 4.65 9.02 -6.26
N ASN A 211 3.58 8.22 -6.36
CA ASN A 211 3.65 6.78 -6.65
C ASN A 211 4.49 6.50 -7.91
N ALA A 212 4.24 7.22 -9.01
CA ALA A 212 4.93 6.96 -10.28
C ALA A 212 6.41 7.38 -10.28
N TRP A 213 6.85 8.18 -9.31
CA TRP A 213 8.21 8.76 -9.28
C TRP A 213 9.17 7.94 -8.42
N LEU A 214 8.70 6.85 -7.83
CA LEU A 214 9.41 6.09 -6.83
C LEU A 214 9.55 4.62 -7.25
N PRO A 215 10.77 4.03 -7.18
CA PRO A 215 11.01 2.68 -7.68
C PRO A 215 10.26 1.60 -6.88
N MET A 216 9.95 1.84 -5.59
CA MET A 216 9.26 0.85 -4.76
C MET A 216 7.85 0.53 -5.28
N THR A 217 7.17 1.49 -5.94
CA THR A 217 5.89 1.25 -6.61
C THR A 217 5.98 0.12 -7.63
N TYR A 218 6.98 0.19 -8.51
CA TYR A 218 7.19 -0.78 -9.58
C TYR A 218 7.71 -2.10 -9.03
N SER A 219 8.54 -2.05 -7.98
CA SER A 219 8.99 -3.24 -7.28
C SER A 219 7.84 -4.03 -6.66
N VAL A 220 6.97 -3.36 -5.89
CA VAL A 220 5.81 -3.98 -5.25
C VAL A 220 4.83 -4.52 -6.30
N SER A 221 4.56 -3.75 -7.35
CA SER A 221 3.61 -4.14 -8.40
C SER A 221 4.10 -5.35 -9.20
N GLY A 222 5.38 -5.38 -9.60
CA GLY A 222 5.95 -6.52 -10.30
C GLY A 222 6.13 -7.76 -9.42
N LEU A 223 6.52 -7.59 -8.14
CA LEU A 223 6.56 -8.71 -7.19
C LEU A 223 5.16 -9.29 -6.95
N LYS A 224 4.10 -8.46 -6.88
CA LYS A 224 2.71 -8.96 -6.83
C LYS A 224 2.37 -9.83 -8.03
N ALA A 225 2.87 -9.49 -9.22
CA ALA A 225 2.65 -10.32 -10.39
C ALA A 225 3.36 -11.68 -10.31
N VAL A 226 4.60 -11.71 -9.80
CA VAL A 226 5.36 -12.97 -9.66
C VAL A 226 4.84 -13.85 -8.53
N VAL A 227 4.41 -13.25 -7.43
CA VAL A 227 3.94 -13.97 -6.24
C VAL A 227 2.48 -14.40 -6.38
N SER A 228 1.62 -13.55 -6.94
CA SER A 228 0.16 -13.75 -6.90
C SER A 228 -0.47 -14.03 -8.27
N SER A 229 -0.38 -13.11 -9.25
CA SER A 229 -1.21 -13.20 -10.46
C SER A 229 -0.61 -14.03 -11.60
N GLY A 230 0.71 -14.27 -11.61
CA GLY A 230 1.39 -14.93 -12.72
C GLY A 230 1.49 -14.09 -14.01
N ASP A 231 1.15 -12.80 -13.94
CA ASP A 231 1.20 -11.88 -15.09
C ASP A 231 2.65 -11.46 -15.39
N PHE A 232 3.35 -12.28 -16.15
CA PHE A 232 4.76 -12.04 -16.47
C PHE A 232 4.96 -10.88 -17.45
N ASP A 233 3.98 -10.53 -18.27
CA ASP A 233 4.06 -9.37 -19.15
C ASP A 233 4.07 -8.08 -18.33
N PHE A 234 3.17 -7.98 -17.34
CA PHE A 234 3.18 -6.87 -16.38
C PHE A 234 4.45 -6.84 -15.53
N MET A 235 4.99 -8.01 -15.14
CA MET A 235 6.29 -8.10 -14.47
C MET A 235 7.41 -7.49 -15.33
N TRP A 236 7.49 -7.84 -16.62
CA TRP A 236 8.52 -7.34 -17.53
C TRP A 236 8.42 -5.83 -17.75
N GLN A 237 7.21 -5.27 -17.79
CA GLN A 237 7.02 -3.81 -17.82
C GLN A 237 7.59 -3.13 -16.57
N ASN A 238 7.35 -3.71 -15.39
CA ASN A 238 7.90 -3.20 -14.13
C ASN A 238 9.42 -3.34 -14.06
N ILE A 239 9.99 -4.42 -14.59
CA ILE A 239 11.45 -4.57 -14.79
C ILE A 239 11.97 -3.43 -15.68
N GLY A 240 11.30 -3.14 -16.78
CA GLY A 240 11.66 -2.03 -17.68
C GLY A 240 11.74 -0.69 -16.94
N MET A 241 10.74 -0.38 -16.12
CA MET A 241 10.76 0.84 -15.29
C MET A 241 11.89 0.85 -14.27
N LEU A 242 12.12 -0.26 -13.55
CA LEU A 242 13.24 -0.36 -12.60
C LEU A 242 14.60 -0.20 -13.29
N MET A 243 14.76 -0.74 -14.50
CA MET A 243 15.97 -0.57 -15.30
C MET A 243 16.19 0.89 -15.72
N ILE A 244 15.12 1.62 -16.07
CA ILE A 244 15.19 3.07 -16.33
C ILE A 244 15.69 3.80 -15.07
N PHE A 245 15.15 3.50 -13.89
CA PHE A 245 15.65 4.07 -12.62
C PHE A 245 17.13 3.77 -12.41
N ILE A 246 17.56 2.51 -12.57
CA ILE A 246 18.97 2.11 -12.42
C ILE A 246 19.86 2.94 -13.34
N VAL A 247 19.52 3.05 -14.63
CA VAL A 247 20.32 3.77 -15.62
C VAL A 247 20.38 5.26 -15.29
N VAL A 248 19.24 5.91 -15.04
CA VAL A 248 19.16 7.35 -14.77
C VAL A 248 19.92 7.71 -13.49
N LEU A 249 19.75 6.94 -12.41
CA LEU A 249 20.40 7.20 -11.12
C LEU A 249 21.90 6.88 -11.16
N SER A 250 22.30 5.86 -11.93
CA SER A 250 23.71 5.57 -12.18
C SER A 250 24.39 6.70 -12.96
N LEU A 251 23.72 7.25 -13.98
CA LEU A 251 24.21 8.42 -14.72
C LEU A 251 24.33 9.65 -13.82
N GLY A 252 23.35 9.89 -12.93
CA GLY A 252 23.42 10.94 -11.91
C GLY A 252 24.62 10.76 -10.97
N THR A 253 24.89 9.53 -10.55
CA THR A 253 26.05 9.19 -9.72
C THR A 253 27.36 9.46 -10.46
N ILE A 254 27.49 9.00 -11.72
CA ILE A 254 28.68 9.23 -12.55
C ILE A 254 28.91 10.73 -12.75
N ALA A 255 27.87 11.51 -13.00
CA ALA A 255 27.96 12.97 -13.14
C ALA A 255 28.46 13.61 -11.84
N SER A 256 27.89 13.24 -10.68
CA SER A 256 28.32 13.74 -9.38
C SER A 256 29.79 13.41 -9.10
N LEU A 257 30.21 12.16 -9.32
CA LEU A 257 31.60 11.73 -9.13
C LEU A 257 32.57 12.42 -10.09
N THR A 258 32.16 12.67 -11.33
CA THR A 258 32.97 13.40 -12.31
C THR A 258 33.16 14.86 -11.90
N LEU A 259 32.13 15.51 -11.37
CA LEU A 259 32.22 16.87 -10.83
C LEU A 259 33.12 16.92 -9.58
N MET A 260 32.99 15.94 -8.68
CA MET A 260 33.84 15.83 -7.48
C MET A 260 35.30 15.58 -7.86
N HIS A 261 35.55 14.68 -8.82
CA HIS A 261 36.90 14.37 -9.30
C HIS A 261 37.61 15.60 -9.87
N LYS A 262 36.92 16.36 -10.73
CA LYS A 262 37.43 17.62 -11.28
C LYS A 262 37.71 18.68 -10.22
N ARG A 263 36.96 18.71 -9.12
CA ARG A 263 37.16 19.68 -8.03
C ARG A 263 38.30 19.29 -7.09
N GLN A 264 38.41 18.01 -6.75
CA GLN A 264 39.36 17.53 -5.74
C GLN A 264 40.76 17.24 -6.31
N PHE A 265 40.86 16.74 -7.54
CA PHE A 265 42.14 16.24 -8.08
C PHE A 265 42.76 17.15 -9.15
N LYS A 266 42.07 18.22 -9.58
CA LYS A 266 42.65 19.21 -10.50
C LYS A 266 43.82 19.98 -9.84
N ASN A 267 43.67 20.35 -8.57
CA ASN A 267 44.71 21.09 -7.82
C ASN A 267 45.92 20.21 -7.43
N VAL A 268 45.73 18.90 -7.29
CA VAL A 268 46.83 17.96 -6.98
C VAL A 268 47.72 17.73 -8.19
N ALA A 269 47.12 17.63 -9.38
CA ALA A 269 47.87 17.52 -10.64
C ALA A 269 48.62 18.82 -10.98
N GLU A 270 48.04 20.00 -10.70
CA GLU A 270 48.70 21.29 -10.88
C GLU A 270 49.93 21.43 -9.96
N ASN A 271 49.82 21.09 -8.67
CA ASN A 271 50.96 21.17 -7.75
C ASN A 271 52.07 20.15 -8.04
N GLN A 272 51.73 18.92 -8.45
CA GLN A 272 52.75 17.93 -8.84
C GLN A 272 53.48 18.28 -10.14
N SER A 273 52.88 19.07 -11.03
CA SER A 273 53.52 19.55 -12.26
C SER A 273 54.43 20.76 -12.07
N VAL A 274 54.33 21.46 -10.93
CA VAL A 274 55.18 22.61 -10.57
C VAL A 274 56.43 22.16 -9.79
N GLU A 275 56.37 21.00 -9.13
CA GLU A 275 57.50 20.41 -8.38
C GLU A 275 58.38 19.45 -9.21
N ALA A 276 58.01 19.15 -10.46
CA ALA A 276 58.75 18.28 -11.38
C ALA A 276 59.47 19.10 -12.47
#